data_AF-A0A3D0N8F5-F1
#
_entry.id   AF-A0A3D0N8F5-F1
#
_cell.length_a   1.000
_cell.length_b   1.000
_cell.length_c   1.000
_cell.angle_alpha   90.00
_cell.angle_beta   90.00
_cell.angle_gamma   90.00
#
_symmetry.space_group_name_H-M   'P 1'
#
loop_
_entity.id
_entity.type
_entity.pdbx_description
1 polymer ?
#
loop_
_entity_poly.entity_id
_entity_poly.type
_entity_poly.pdbx_seq_one_letter_code
_entity_poly.pdbx_strand_id
1 'polypeptide(L)'
;MISPEGQAYYERIHSTPSFGANGFDLDGLRTGMATRRPPGDPQVQCVPAEVGDVTGEWVLAPGADADVRLLYLHGGGFVSGSGAFYLAMAAHLSRAGGCSVLLPDYRLAPEDPFPAALEDCVAAHEWVRANGSDGPRVARATFIAGDSAGGGLALSTLLALRDRGLPLPQAAIAISPFANMTLSGESIRSEGEADPIMHPRCLPDFVTRYLGETDP
;
A
#
# COMPACT_ATOMS: atom_id res chain seq x y z
N MET A 1 20.95 18.39 10.74
CA MET A 1 21.91 17.30 10.99
C MET A 1 21.14 16.00 10.98
N ILE A 2 21.65 14.96 10.30
CA ILE A 2 21.05 13.61 10.25
C ILE A 2 21.52 12.84 11.50
N SER A 3 20.67 12.00 12.10
CA SER A 3 21.07 11.19 13.27
C SER A 3 22.05 10.07 12.85
N PRO A 4 22.86 9.52 13.78
CA PRO A 4 23.72 8.39 13.48
C PRO A 4 22.98 7.19 12.86
N GLU A 5 21.76 6.91 13.34
CA GLU A 5 20.90 5.84 12.80
C GLU A 5 20.43 6.16 11.39
N GLY A 6 20.04 7.41 11.13
CA GLY A 6 19.62 7.86 9.81
C GLY A 6 20.75 7.79 8.79
N GLN A 7 21.95 8.16 9.21
CA GLN A 7 23.14 8.07 8.35
C GLN A 7 23.56 6.63 8.10
N ALA A 8 23.56 5.77 9.12
CA ALA A 8 23.84 4.34 8.95
C ALA A 8 22.79 3.66 8.06
N TYR A 9 21.52 4.03 8.18
CA TYR A 9 20.46 3.54 7.29
C TYR A 9 20.70 3.99 5.85
N TYR A 10 21.01 5.27 5.64
CA TYR A 10 21.32 5.84 4.32
C TYR A 10 22.51 5.14 3.66
N GLU A 11 23.62 4.97 4.37
CA GLU A 11 24.81 4.28 3.85
C GLU A 11 24.50 2.82 3.49
N ARG A 12 23.71 2.13 4.33
CA ARG A 12 23.30 0.75 4.08
C ARG A 12 22.45 0.62 2.81
N ILE A 13 21.46 1.48 2.60
CA ILE A 13 20.59 1.39 1.39
C ILE A 13 21.35 1.75 0.11
N HIS A 14 22.42 2.53 0.19
CA HIS A 14 23.31 2.83 -0.93
C HIS A 14 24.37 1.74 -1.19
N SER A 15 24.53 0.77 -0.29
CA SER A 15 25.54 -0.30 -0.43
C SER A 15 25.23 -1.30 -1.55
N THR A 16 24.00 -1.31 -2.06
CA THR A 16 23.52 -2.16 -3.15
C THR A 16 22.85 -1.32 -4.23
N PRO A 17 22.91 -1.71 -5.51
CA PRO A 17 22.17 -1.02 -6.56
C PRO A 17 20.66 -0.97 -6.24
N SER A 18 20.04 0.17 -6.50
CA SER A 18 18.59 0.36 -6.40
C SER A 18 17.83 -0.62 -7.31
N PHE A 19 16.61 -0.99 -6.94
CA PHE A 19 15.78 -1.87 -7.77
C PHE A 19 15.58 -1.27 -9.17
N GLY A 20 15.75 -2.08 -10.22
CA GLY A 20 15.64 -1.62 -11.60
C GLY A 20 16.92 -1.10 -12.23
N ALA A 21 18.00 -0.89 -11.47
CA ALA A 21 19.27 -0.39 -12.02
C ALA A 21 19.88 -1.35 -13.05
N ASN A 22 19.73 -2.65 -12.82
CA ASN A 22 20.28 -3.73 -13.66
C ASN A 22 19.19 -4.50 -14.43
N GLY A 23 18.00 -3.92 -14.60
CA GLY A 23 16.84 -4.56 -15.22
C GLY A 23 15.68 -4.79 -14.25
N PHE A 24 14.51 -5.12 -14.80
CA PHE A 24 13.28 -5.35 -14.05
C PHE A 24 13.07 -6.83 -13.75
N ASP A 25 13.32 -7.24 -12.51
CA ASP A 25 13.08 -8.61 -12.03
C ASP A 25 11.74 -8.70 -11.30
N LEU A 26 10.67 -9.01 -12.04
CA LEU A 26 9.31 -9.12 -11.48
C LEU A 26 9.21 -10.30 -10.51
N ASP A 27 9.79 -11.44 -10.84
CA ASP A 27 9.68 -12.66 -10.04
C ASP A 27 10.43 -12.51 -8.71
N GLY A 28 11.63 -11.94 -8.74
CA GLY A 28 12.38 -11.60 -7.54
C GLY A 28 11.64 -10.57 -6.67
N LEU A 29 11.06 -9.53 -7.28
CA LEU A 29 10.25 -8.53 -6.57
C LEU A 29 9.04 -9.17 -5.88
N ARG A 30 8.27 -10.00 -6.60
CA ARG A 30 7.11 -10.71 -6.07
C ARG A 30 7.50 -11.68 -4.97
N THR A 31 8.57 -12.46 -5.15
CA THR A 31 9.08 -13.38 -4.12
C THR A 31 9.46 -12.64 -2.85
N GLY A 32 10.18 -11.52 -2.97
CA GLY A 32 10.56 -10.69 -1.83
C GLY A 32 9.35 -10.09 -1.11
N MET A 33 8.39 -9.56 -1.88
CA MET A 33 7.20 -8.88 -1.34
C MET A 33 6.04 -9.81 -0.97
N ALA A 34 6.10 -11.10 -1.29
CA ALA A 34 5.18 -12.13 -0.79
C ALA A 34 5.60 -12.66 0.60
N THR A 35 6.80 -12.31 1.07
CA THR A 35 7.31 -12.78 2.36
C THR A 35 6.48 -12.18 3.51
N ARG A 36 5.81 -13.03 4.28
CA ARG A 36 5.11 -12.61 5.50
C ARG A 36 6.08 -12.03 6.52
N ARG A 37 5.81 -10.80 6.98
CA ARG A 37 6.62 -10.07 7.97
C ARG A 37 5.77 -9.78 9.22
N PRO A 38 5.69 -10.74 10.16
CA PRO A 38 4.81 -10.60 11.32
C PRO A 38 5.21 -9.39 12.18
N PRO A 39 4.27 -8.84 12.96
CA PRO A 39 4.58 -7.82 13.96
C PRO A 39 5.65 -8.33 14.94
N GLY A 40 6.58 -7.46 15.33
CA GLY A 40 7.60 -7.79 16.34
C GLY A 40 7.02 -7.91 17.76
N ASP A 41 5.82 -7.38 17.99
CA ASP A 41 5.12 -7.46 19.27
C ASP A 41 4.09 -8.61 19.24
N PRO A 42 4.26 -9.65 20.09
CA PRO A 42 3.36 -10.81 20.11
C PRO A 42 1.96 -10.51 20.61
N GLN A 43 1.72 -9.33 21.21
CA GLN A 43 0.39 -8.92 21.66
C GLN A 43 -0.45 -8.31 20.53
N VAL A 44 0.15 -8.03 19.37
CA VAL A 44 -0.58 -7.57 18.18
C VAL A 44 -1.37 -8.73 17.58
N GLN A 45 -2.67 -8.53 17.43
CA GLN A 45 -3.55 -9.52 16.80
C GLN A 45 -3.54 -9.35 15.29
N CYS A 46 -3.45 -10.47 14.59
CA CYS A 46 -3.56 -10.57 13.14
C CYS A 46 -4.75 -11.51 12.84
N VAL A 47 -5.81 -10.99 12.23
CA VAL A 47 -7.06 -11.73 12.00
C VAL A 47 -7.36 -11.76 10.50
N PRO A 48 -7.38 -12.94 9.85
CA PRO A 48 -7.75 -13.04 8.44
C PRO A 48 -9.14 -12.44 8.15
N ALA A 49 -9.29 -11.87 6.96
CA ALA A 49 -10.52 -11.25 6.49
C ALA A 49 -10.78 -11.63 5.03
N GLU A 50 -12.06 -11.72 4.68
CA GLU A 50 -12.53 -11.90 3.30
C GLU A 50 -13.37 -10.68 2.93
N VAL A 51 -12.83 -9.86 2.04
CA VAL A 51 -13.36 -8.57 1.60
C VAL A 51 -14.00 -8.77 0.22
N GLY A 52 -15.18 -9.40 0.21
CA GLY A 52 -15.74 -9.91 -1.04
C GLY A 52 -14.88 -11.07 -1.56
N ASP A 53 -14.30 -10.90 -2.74
CA ASP A 53 -13.38 -11.88 -3.36
C ASP A 53 -11.90 -11.59 -3.06
N VAL A 54 -11.61 -10.53 -2.30
CA VAL A 54 -10.24 -10.12 -1.93
C VAL A 54 -9.93 -10.59 -0.52
N THR A 55 -8.85 -11.36 -0.36
CA THR A 55 -8.36 -11.74 0.96
C THR A 55 -7.71 -10.54 1.64
N GLY A 56 -7.64 -10.55 2.97
CA GLY A 56 -6.91 -9.55 3.72
C GLY A 56 -6.63 -9.96 5.14
N GLU A 57 -5.99 -9.08 5.90
CA GLU A 57 -5.71 -9.30 7.31
C GLU A 57 -5.95 -8.02 8.11
N TRP A 58 -6.73 -8.14 9.18
CA TRP A 58 -6.86 -7.13 10.21
C TRP A 58 -5.66 -7.20 11.15
N VAL A 59 -5.10 -6.04 11.47
CA VAL A 59 -4.02 -5.87 12.45
C VAL A 59 -4.49 -4.94 13.57
N LEU A 60 -4.43 -5.43 14.80
CA LEU A 60 -4.86 -4.71 16.00
C LEU A 60 -3.76 -4.74 17.06
N ALA A 61 -3.21 -3.58 17.36
CA ALA A 61 -2.35 -3.40 18.52
C ALA A 61 -3.17 -3.44 19.83
N PRO A 62 -2.53 -3.78 20.97
CA PRO A 62 -3.21 -3.75 22.27
C PRO A 62 -3.86 -2.40 22.55
N GLY A 63 -5.16 -2.42 22.88
CA GLY A 63 -5.94 -1.22 23.17
C GLY A 63 -6.40 -0.43 21.94
N ALA A 64 -6.15 -0.89 20.71
CA ALA A 64 -6.70 -0.28 19.51
C ALA A 64 -8.24 -0.37 19.51
N ASP A 65 -8.88 0.70 19.07
CA ASP A 65 -10.33 0.73 18.89
C ASP A 65 -10.72 0.04 17.58
N ALA A 66 -11.49 -1.05 17.67
CA ALA A 66 -11.90 -1.83 16.51
C ALA A 66 -12.88 -1.09 15.57
N ASP A 67 -13.52 -0.02 16.04
CA ASP A 67 -14.48 0.78 15.29
C ASP A 67 -13.88 2.05 14.66
N VAL A 68 -12.61 2.34 14.96
CA VAL A 68 -11.78 3.26 14.20
C VAL A 68 -10.91 2.44 13.27
N ARG A 69 -11.12 2.55 11.96
CA ARG A 69 -10.55 1.62 10.98
C ARG A 69 -9.70 2.34 9.96
N LEU A 70 -8.50 1.84 9.73
CA LEU A 70 -7.61 2.28 8.67
C LEU A 70 -7.53 1.21 7.58
N LEU A 71 -7.98 1.53 6.37
CA LEU A 71 -7.67 0.72 5.19
C LEU A 71 -6.25 1.08 4.72
N TYR A 72 -5.32 0.15 4.78
CA TYR A 72 -3.95 0.36 4.33
C TYR A 72 -3.69 -0.36 3.01
N LEU A 73 -3.44 0.40 1.96
CA LEU A 73 -3.16 -0.09 0.61
C LEU A 73 -1.65 -0.18 0.43
N HIS A 74 -1.14 -1.40 0.25
CA HIS A 74 0.29 -1.65 0.18
C HIS A 74 0.94 -1.09 -1.10
N GLY A 75 2.25 -0.82 -1.06
CA GLY A 75 3.06 -0.52 -2.24
C GLY A 75 3.42 -1.77 -3.06
N GLY A 76 4.32 -1.60 -4.02
CA GLY A 76 4.74 -2.67 -4.95
C GLY A 76 4.44 -2.40 -6.42
N GLY A 77 4.33 -1.13 -6.80
CA GLY A 77 4.22 -0.72 -8.21
C GLY A 77 3.02 -1.32 -8.93
N PHE A 78 1.94 -1.63 -8.20
CA PHE A 78 0.71 -2.27 -8.69
C PHE A 78 0.87 -3.72 -9.20
N VAL A 79 2.09 -4.28 -9.14
CA VAL A 79 2.42 -5.60 -9.71
C VAL A 79 2.94 -6.60 -8.67
N SER A 80 3.24 -6.13 -7.46
CA SER A 80 3.72 -6.92 -6.34
C SER A 80 3.20 -6.34 -5.03
N GLY A 81 3.58 -6.97 -3.91
CA GLY A 81 3.10 -6.61 -2.59
C GLY A 81 2.09 -7.61 -2.05
N SER A 82 1.91 -7.57 -0.73
CA SER A 82 0.90 -8.33 -0.02
C SER A 82 0.66 -7.67 1.34
N GLY A 83 -0.53 -7.82 1.90
CA GLY A 83 -0.83 -7.46 3.29
C GLY A 83 0.12 -8.17 4.25
N ALA A 84 0.46 -9.44 3.97
CA ALA A 84 1.40 -10.23 4.77
C ALA A 84 2.78 -9.56 4.92
N PHE A 85 3.28 -8.85 3.90
CA PHE A 85 4.55 -8.12 3.97
C PHE A 85 4.47 -6.84 4.80
N TYR A 86 3.27 -6.27 4.93
CA TYR A 86 3.00 -5.00 5.59
C TYR A 86 2.51 -5.12 7.05
N LEU A 87 2.38 -6.33 7.61
CA LEU A 87 1.84 -6.52 8.97
C LEU A 87 2.63 -5.75 10.04
N ALA A 88 3.97 -5.72 9.95
CA ALA A 88 4.78 -4.93 10.87
C ALA A 88 4.49 -3.42 10.77
N MET A 89 4.30 -2.88 9.56
CA MET A 89 3.90 -1.48 9.35
C MET A 89 2.50 -1.22 9.91
N ALA A 90 1.54 -2.09 9.59
CA ALA A 90 0.17 -1.98 10.10
C ALA A 90 0.11 -2.06 11.63
N ALA A 91 0.97 -2.85 12.27
CA ALA A 91 1.07 -2.88 13.73
C ALA A 91 1.54 -1.54 14.32
N HIS A 92 2.53 -0.90 13.69
CA HIS A 92 2.99 0.43 14.10
C HIS A 92 1.90 1.49 13.91
N LEU A 93 1.19 1.47 12.78
CA LEU A 93 0.08 2.38 12.50
C LEU A 93 -1.10 2.16 13.44
N SER A 94 -1.46 0.90 13.69
CA SER A 94 -2.53 0.54 14.63
C SER A 94 -2.24 1.09 16.03
N ARG A 95 -1.00 0.92 16.52
CA ARG A 95 -0.57 1.44 17.82
C ARG A 95 -0.57 2.97 17.87
N ALA A 96 -0.01 3.62 16.86
CA ALA A 96 0.12 5.07 16.82
C ALA A 96 -1.25 5.77 16.66
N GLY A 97 -2.13 5.18 15.84
CA GLY A 97 -3.46 5.72 15.57
C GLY A 97 -4.55 5.23 16.53
N GLY A 98 -4.27 4.23 17.37
CA GLY A 98 -5.27 3.61 18.25
C GLY A 98 -6.43 2.98 17.48
N CYS A 99 -6.17 2.42 16.30
CA CYS A 99 -7.18 1.97 15.34
C CYS A 99 -6.89 0.55 14.84
N SER A 100 -7.90 -0.17 14.36
CA SER A 100 -7.69 -1.41 13.62
C SER A 100 -7.25 -1.10 12.18
N VAL A 101 -6.33 -1.89 11.63
CA VAL A 101 -5.81 -1.69 10.27
C VAL A 101 -6.19 -2.88 9.41
N LEU A 102 -6.89 -2.66 8.30
CA LEU A 102 -7.18 -3.69 7.30
C LEU A 102 -6.17 -3.59 6.16
N LEU A 103 -5.51 -4.70 5.85
CA LEU A 103 -4.61 -4.85 4.72
C LEU A 103 -5.25 -5.79 3.68
N PRO A 104 -5.88 -5.28 2.60
CA PRO A 104 -6.38 -6.11 1.51
C PRO A 104 -5.23 -6.53 0.58
N ASP A 105 -5.28 -7.77 0.10
CA ASP A 105 -4.44 -8.27 -0.99
C ASP A 105 -5.12 -7.97 -2.34
N TYR A 106 -5.22 -6.69 -2.68
CA TYR A 106 -5.88 -6.26 -3.92
C TYR A 106 -5.21 -6.87 -5.16
N ARG A 107 -5.98 -7.07 -6.23
CA ARG A 107 -5.49 -7.71 -7.47
C ARG A 107 -4.34 -6.94 -8.11
N LEU A 108 -3.38 -7.68 -8.66
CA LEU A 108 -2.12 -7.14 -9.17
C LEU A 108 -2.01 -7.32 -10.68
N ALA A 109 -1.39 -6.36 -11.32
CA ALA A 109 -0.98 -6.45 -12.72
C ALA A 109 0.26 -7.36 -12.88
N PRO A 110 0.48 -7.97 -14.06
CA PRO A 110 -0.30 -7.83 -15.28
C PRO A 110 -1.52 -8.76 -15.39
N GLU A 111 -1.74 -9.66 -14.44
CA GLU A 111 -2.88 -10.59 -14.45
C GLU A 111 -4.21 -9.85 -14.41
N ASP A 112 -4.26 -8.81 -13.58
CA ASP A 112 -5.41 -7.93 -13.39
C ASP A 112 -4.95 -6.46 -13.56
N PRO A 113 -4.89 -5.95 -14.80
CA PRO A 113 -4.48 -4.56 -15.05
C PRO A 113 -5.53 -3.56 -14.52
N PHE A 114 -5.18 -2.28 -14.58
CA PHE A 114 -6.10 -1.17 -14.32
C PHE A 114 -7.42 -1.38 -15.07
N PRO A 115 -8.59 -1.17 -14.42
CA PRO A 115 -8.78 -0.62 -13.08
C PRO A 115 -8.96 -1.65 -11.95
N ALA A 116 -8.55 -2.91 -12.11
CA ALA A 116 -8.88 -3.99 -11.15
C ALA A 116 -8.50 -3.66 -9.68
N ALA A 117 -7.26 -3.24 -9.44
CA ALA A 117 -6.80 -2.84 -8.10
C ALA A 117 -7.64 -1.67 -7.50
N LEU A 118 -8.05 -0.72 -8.34
CA LEU A 118 -8.88 0.42 -7.90
C LEU A 118 -10.28 -0.05 -7.48
N GLU A 119 -10.90 -0.95 -8.25
CA GLU A 119 -12.20 -1.52 -7.91
C GLU A 119 -12.15 -2.28 -6.58
N ASP A 120 -11.08 -3.06 -6.36
CA ASP A 120 -10.87 -3.78 -5.11
C ASP A 120 -10.71 -2.81 -3.92
N CYS A 121 -9.99 -1.70 -4.11
CA CYS A 121 -9.80 -0.69 -3.06
C CYS A 121 -11.11 0.04 -2.72
N VAL A 122 -11.95 0.34 -3.71
CA VAL A 122 -13.29 0.91 -3.50
C VAL A 122 -14.18 -0.07 -2.74
N ALA A 123 -14.22 -1.32 -3.19
CA ALA A 123 -14.98 -2.38 -2.52
C ALA A 123 -14.50 -2.60 -1.07
N ALA A 124 -13.19 -2.59 -0.85
CA ALA A 124 -12.60 -2.72 0.48
C ALA A 124 -12.96 -1.55 1.40
N HIS A 125 -13.02 -0.33 0.88
CA HIS A 125 -13.47 0.81 1.67
C HIS A 125 -14.97 0.71 2.04
N GLU A 126 -15.82 0.29 1.11
CA GLU A 126 -17.24 0.05 1.43
C GLU A 126 -17.40 -1.06 2.48
N TRP A 127 -16.62 -2.13 2.34
CA TRP A 127 -16.63 -3.26 3.26
C TRP A 127 -16.14 -2.88 4.66
N VAL A 128 -15.04 -2.14 4.78
CA VAL A 128 -14.46 -1.73 6.08
C VAL A 128 -15.38 -0.79 6.86
N ARG A 129 -16.26 -0.06 6.17
CA ARG A 129 -17.31 0.75 6.81
C ARG A 129 -18.40 -0.09 7.46
N ALA A 130 -18.65 -1.29 6.96
CA ALA A 130 -19.72 -2.18 7.41
C ALA A 130 -19.23 -3.37 8.24
N ASN A 131 -17.94 -3.68 8.24
CA ASN A 131 -17.37 -4.87 8.88
C ASN A 131 -16.11 -4.53 9.69
N GLY A 132 -16.01 -5.10 10.89
CA GLY A 132 -14.82 -5.06 11.74
C GLY A 132 -14.13 -6.42 11.80
N SER A 133 -13.08 -6.53 12.62
CA SER A 133 -12.32 -7.77 12.80
C SER A 133 -13.09 -8.89 13.50
N ASP A 134 -14.21 -8.57 14.17
CA ASP A 134 -15.09 -9.51 14.88
C ASP A 134 -16.41 -9.79 14.13
N GLY A 135 -16.58 -9.25 12.92
CA GLY A 135 -17.77 -9.44 12.08
C GLY A 135 -18.47 -8.15 11.66
N PRO A 136 -19.73 -8.24 11.16
CA PRO A 136 -20.48 -7.08 10.68
C PRO A 136 -20.75 -6.06 11.80
N ARG A 137 -20.23 -4.84 11.61
CA ARG A 137 -20.31 -3.73 12.56
C ARG A 137 -20.00 -2.43 11.84
N VAL A 138 -20.87 -1.44 11.94
CA VAL A 138 -20.63 -0.12 11.33
C VAL A 138 -19.45 0.56 12.00
N ALA A 139 -18.50 1.04 11.19
CA ALA A 139 -17.35 1.80 11.66
C ALA A 139 -17.81 3.15 12.24
N ARG A 140 -17.21 3.56 13.36
CA ARG A 140 -17.38 4.91 13.88
C ARG A 140 -16.57 5.93 13.06
N ALA A 141 -15.41 5.51 12.58
CA ALA A 141 -14.58 6.30 11.67
C ALA A 141 -13.77 5.39 10.75
N THR A 142 -13.59 5.82 9.50
CA THR A 142 -12.72 5.17 8.50
C THR A 142 -11.69 6.14 7.93
N PHE A 143 -10.50 5.61 7.67
CA PHE A 143 -9.37 6.29 7.08
C PHE A 143 -8.79 5.42 5.97
N ILE A 144 -8.11 6.03 4.99
CA ILE A 144 -7.34 5.30 3.97
C ILE A 144 -5.89 5.75 4.05
N ALA A 145 -4.95 4.82 3.99
CA ALA A 145 -3.54 5.13 3.83
C ALA A 145 -2.90 4.19 2.80
N GLY A 146 -1.75 4.58 2.29
CA GLY A 146 -0.93 3.68 1.48
C GLY A 146 0.40 4.31 1.11
N ASP A 147 1.35 3.46 0.72
CA ASP A 147 2.68 3.86 0.28
C ASP A 147 2.91 3.58 -1.20
N SER A 148 3.73 4.40 -1.87
CA SER A 148 4.08 4.19 -3.28
C SER A 148 2.84 4.00 -4.16
N ALA A 149 2.72 2.88 -4.87
CA ALA A 149 1.53 2.49 -5.64
C ALA A 149 0.25 2.51 -4.80
N GLY A 150 0.27 1.98 -3.57
CA GLY A 150 -0.84 2.03 -2.63
C GLY A 150 -1.19 3.45 -2.18
N GLY A 151 -0.21 4.35 -2.13
CA GLY A 151 -0.45 5.78 -1.92
C GLY A 151 -1.16 6.43 -3.12
N GLY A 152 -0.82 6.01 -4.34
CA GLY A 152 -1.57 6.36 -5.55
C GLY A 152 -3.01 5.82 -5.51
N LEU A 153 -3.19 4.54 -5.18
CA LEU A 153 -4.51 3.91 -5.01
C LEU A 153 -5.34 4.60 -3.92
N ALA A 154 -4.73 5.05 -2.83
CA ALA A 154 -5.43 5.78 -1.78
C ALA A 154 -6.07 7.06 -2.35
N LEU A 155 -5.31 7.84 -3.13
CA LEU A 155 -5.83 9.05 -3.76
C LEU A 155 -6.88 8.73 -4.83
N SER A 156 -6.63 7.75 -5.71
CA SER A 156 -7.57 7.33 -6.75
C SER A 156 -8.89 6.79 -6.16
N THR A 157 -8.82 6.08 -5.03
CA THR A 157 -10.01 5.57 -4.32
C THR A 157 -10.86 6.72 -3.81
N LEU A 158 -10.29 7.79 -3.26
CA LEU A 158 -11.06 8.97 -2.83
C LEU A 158 -11.81 9.61 -4.01
N LEU A 159 -11.14 9.75 -5.15
CA LEU A 159 -11.75 10.31 -6.36
C LEU A 159 -12.88 9.42 -6.86
N ALA A 160 -12.65 8.11 -6.95
CA ALA A 160 -13.67 7.15 -7.35
C ALA A 160 -14.88 7.14 -6.40
N LEU A 161 -14.66 7.16 -5.08
CA LEU A 161 -15.74 7.25 -4.08
C LEU A 161 -16.56 8.54 -4.26
N ARG A 162 -15.89 9.68 -4.41
CA ARG A 162 -16.54 10.98 -4.65
C ARG A 162 -17.39 10.95 -5.91
N ASP A 163 -16.82 10.47 -7.02
CA ASP A 163 -17.46 10.50 -8.33
C ASP A 163 -18.64 9.51 -8.42
N ARG A 164 -18.61 8.44 -7.62
CA ARG A 164 -19.71 7.47 -7.45
C ARG A 164 -20.76 7.91 -6.42
N GLY A 165 -20.58 9.04 -5.74
CA GLY A 165 -21.47 9.50 -4.67
C GLY A 165 -21.46 8.60 -3.43
N LEU A 166 -20.36 7.86 -3.21
CA LEU A 166 -20.18 6.98 -2.07
C LEU A 166 -19.62 7.75 -0.86
N PRO A 167 -19.86 7.28 0.37
CA PRO A 167 -19.31 7.93 1.57
C PRO A 167 -17.77 7.95 1.54
N LEU A 168 -17.19 9.11 1.84
CA LEU A 168 -15.73 9.29 1.94
C LEU A 168 -15.21 8.90 3.33
N PRO A 169 -13.94 8.45 3.45
CA PRO A 169 -13.26 8.36 4.73
C PRO A 169 -13.03 9.75 5.34
N GLN A 170 -12.69 9.82 6.63
CA GLN A 170 -12.46 11.09 7.33
C GLN A 170 -11.15 11.76 6.91
N ALA A 171 -10.14 10.98 6.53
CA ALA A 171 -8.90 11.49 5.96
C ALA A 171 -8.19 10.41 5.13
N ALA A 172 -7.21 10.85 4.34
CA ALA A 172 -6.30 9.97 3.63
C ALA A 172 -4.84 10.34 3.89
N ILE A 173 -3.96 9.32 3.92
CA ILE A 173 -2.53 9.47 4.17
C ILE A 173 -1.76 8.79 3.03
N ALA A 174 -1.15 9.60 2.15
CA ALA A 174 -0.38 9.11 1.02
C ALA A 174 1.13 9.23 1.31
N ILE A 175 1.83 8.10 1.40
CA ILE A 175 3.26 8.03 1.73
C ILE A 175 4.05 7.82 0.44
N SER A 176 4.85 8.81 0.03
CA SER A 176 5.63 8.77 -1.23
C SER A 176 4.80 8.26 -2.42
N PRO A 177 3.62 8.85 -2.72
CA PRO A 177 2.65 8.25 -3.63
C PRO A 177 3.13 8.20 -5.08
N PHE A 178 2.93 7.06 -5.73
CA PHE A 178 3.07 6.93 -7.18
C PHE A 178 1.75 7.36 -7.86
N ALA A 179 1.62 8.66 -8.11
CA ALA A 179 0.38 9.29 -8.57
C ALA A 179 0.44 9.86 -10.01
N ASN A 180 1.54 9.66 -10.74
CA ASN A 180 1.71 10.19 -12.10
C ASN A 180 2.25 9.12 -13.06
N MET A 181 1.35 8.48 -13.80
CA MET A 181 1.70 7.43 -14.76
C MET A 181 2.43 7.94 -16.00
N THR A 182 2.42 9.26 -16.27
CA THR A 182 3.17 9.85 -17.39
C THR A 182 4.67 9.95 -17.12
N LEU A 183 5.11 9.73 -15.86
CA LEU A 183 6.50 9.84 -15.42
C LEU A 183 7.15 11.19 -15.74
N SER A 184 6.35 12.23 -15.91
CA SER A 184 6.80 13.55 -16.36
C SER A 184 7.47 14.40 -15.28
N GLY A 185 7.37 13.98 -14.01
CA GLY A 185 7.91 14.69 -12.84
C GLY A 185 9.41 15.01 -12.99
N GLU A 186 9.79 16.24 -12.68
CA GLU A 186 11.17 16.71 -12.83
C GLU A 186 12.15 15.92 -11.94
N SER A 187 11.72 15.53 -10.73
CA SER A 187 12.55 14.77 -9.79
C SER A 187 12.99 13.41 -10.33
N ILE A 188 12.22 12.78 -11.23
CA ILE A 188 12.62 11.52 -11.91
C ILE A 188 13.87 11.75 -12.75
N ARG A 189 14.03 12.95 -13.35
CA ARG A 189 15.19 13.32 -14.15
C ARG A 189 16.32 13.90 -13.31
N SER A 190 16.02 14.76 -12.33
CA SER A 190 17.05 15.48 -11.56
C SER A 190 17.66 14.64 -10.44
N GLU A 191 16.86 13.82 -9.76
CA GLU A 191 17.27 13.06 -8.57
C GLU A 191 17.16 11.54 -8.74
N GLY A 192 16.54 11.05 -9.83
CA GLY A 192 16.18 9.64 -9.96
C GLY A 192 17.37 8.68 -9.86
N GLU A 193 18.52 9.02 -10.45
CA GLU A 193 19.72 8.18 -10.34
C GLU A 193 20.32 8.14 -8.92
N ALA A 194 19.97 9.10 -8.07
CA ALA A 194 20.38 9.15 -6.67
C ALA A 194 19.39 8.43 -5.73
N ASP A 195 18.25 7.94 -6.22
CA ASP A 195 17.30 7.18 -5.40
C ASP A 195 17.86 5.78 -5.09
N PRO A 196 18.17 5.45 -3.81
CA PRO A 196 18.77 4.18 -3.45
C PRO A 196 17.77 3.01 -3.45
N ILE A 197 16.47 3.29 -3.55
CA ILE A 197 15.41 2.28 -3.50
C ILE A 197 14.96 1.91 -4.91
N MET A 198 14.62 2.90 -5.73
CA MET A 198 13.94 2.68 -7.01
C MET A 198 14.61 3.46 -8.13
N HIS A 199 15.27 2.75 -9.03
CA HIS A 199 15.92 3.36 -10.18
C HIS A 199 14.87 3.85 -11.20
N PRO A 200 14.99 5.05 -11.79
CA PRO A 200 13.99 5.58 -12.73
C PRO A 200 13.75 4.68 -13.96
N ARG A 201 14.72 3.83 -14.31
CA ARG A 201 14.62 2.86 -15.41
C ARG A 201 13.53 1.80 -15.24
N CYS A 202 13.13 1.46 -14.01
CA CYS A 202 12.05 0.47 -13.79
C CYS A 202 10.64 1.08 -13.79
N LEU A 203 10.51 2.42 -13.74
CA LEU A 203 9.20 3.05 -13.68
C LEU A 203 8.32 2.74 -14.91
N PRO A 204 8.83 2.75 -16.16
CA PRO A 204 8.03 2.39 -17.34
C PRO A 204 7.49 0.95 -17.29
N ASP A 205 8.24 0.03 -16.69
CA ASP A 205 7.84 -1.37 -16.54
C ASP A 205 6.63 -1.53 -15.61
N PHE A 206 6.57 -0.76 -14.52
CA PHE A 206 5.40 -0.70 -13.64
C PHE A 206 4.19 -0.10 -14.35
N VAL A 207 4.37 1.04 -15.03
CA VAL A 207 3.30 1.73 -15.76
C VAL A 207 2.71 0.84 -16.85
N THR A 208 3.55 0.22 -17.68
CA THR A 208 3.11 -0.61 -18.80
C THR A 208 2.30 -1.81 -18.31
N ARG A 209 2.77 -2.50 -17.26
CA ARG A 209 2.04 -3.65 -16.69
C ARG A 209 0.73 -3.21 -16.05
N TYR A 210 0.74 -2.12 -15.29
CA TYR A 210 -0.44 -1.63 -14.61
C TYR A 210 -1.52 -1.15 -15.58
N LEU A 211 -1.17 -0.35 -16.59
CA LEU A 211 -2.14 0.17 -17.55
C LEU A 211 -2.61 -0.91 -18.54
N GLY A 212 -1.75 -1.89 -18.86
CA GLY A 212 -2.04 -2.89 -19.89
C GLY A 212 -2.26 -2.20 -21.25
N GLU A 213 -3.39 -2.48 -21.88
CA GLU A 213 -3.81 -1.84 -23.15
C GLU A 213 -4.61 -0.54 -22.93
N THR A 214 -4.80 -0.12 -21.68
CA THR A 214 -5.68 1.00 -21.32
C THR A 214 -4.92 2.32 -21.37
N ASP A 215 -5.53 3.35 -21.97
CA ASP A 215 -5.11 4.75 -21.79
C ASP A 215 -5.88 5.32 -20.57
N PRO A 216 -5.21 5.70 -19.47
CA PRO A 216 -5.85 6.14 -18.23
C PRO A 216 -6.63 7.45 -18.32
#